data_AF-A0A8T1T2B1-F1
#
_entry.id   AF-A0A8T1T2B1-F1
#
_cell.length_a   1.000
_cell.length_b   1.000
_cell.length_c   1.000
_cell.angle_alpha   90.00
_cell.angle_beta   90.00
_cell.angle_gamma   90.00
#
_symmetry.space_group_name_H-M   'P 1'
#
loop_
_entity.id
_entity.type
_entity.pdbx_description
1 polymer ?
#
loop_
_entity_poly.entity_id
_entity_poly.type
_entity_poly.pdbx_seq_one_letter_code
_entity_poly.pdbx_strand_id
1 'polypeptide(L)'
;DQKITVGDVKMPIVILGDPAYPLMPWLMKPYTGALDSDKELFNYRLSKCRMVVECAFERLKGCWRSLLTRSDLSETNIPIVIAACCVLHNLCESKGETFMAGWEVEANRLAADYTQPDTRAIRRAQRDALHIREALKTSFQTDQGN
;
A
#
# COMPACT_ATOMS: atom_id res chain seq x y z
N ASP A 1 -6.03 0.80 -24.71
CA ASP A 1 -4.95 1.26 -23.80
C ASP A 1 -4.45 2.63 -24.19
N GLN A 2 -4.73 3.63 -23.36
CA GLN A 2 -4.20 4.99 -23.55
C GLN A 2 -2.74 5.01 -23.08
N LYS A 3 -1.82 5.33 -23.97
CA LYS A 3 -0.40 5.50 -23.63
C LYS A 3 -0.23 6.85 -22.95
N ILE A 4 0.08 6.84 -21.67
CA ILE A 4 0.40 8.05 -20.89
C ILE A 4 1.90 8.28 -20.98
N THR A 5 2.31 9.50 -21.26
CA THR A 5 3.71 9.93 -21.26
C THR A 5 3.84 11.10 -20.28
N VAL A 6 4.87 11.07 -19.44
CA VAL A 6 5.23 12.19 -18.57
C VAL A 6 6.61 12.67 -19.02
N GLY A 7 6.67 13.89 -19.56
CA GLY A 7 7.83 14.36 -20.29
C GLY A 7 8.10 13.51 -21.52
N ASP A 8 9.29 12.92 -21.60
CA ASP A 8 9.75 11.97 -22.62
C ASP A 8 9.63 10.50 -22.17
N VAL A 9 9.18 10.25 -20.94
CA VAL A 9 9.10 8.91 -20.37
C VAL A 9 7.71 8.31 -20.56
N LYS A 10 7.64 7.17 -21.26
CA LYS A 10 6.41 6.39 -21.39
C LYS A 10 6.06 5.74 -20.06
N MET A 11 4.92 6.10 -19.49
CA MET A 11 4.50 5.60 -18.17
C MET A 11 3.90 4.20 -18.27
N PRO A 12 4.46 3.19 -17.56
CA PRO A 12 3.82 1.90 -17.41
C PRO A 12 2.73 1.94 -16.33
N ILE A 13 1.90 0.90 -16.28
CA ILE A 13 1.10 0.62 -15.09
C ILE A 13 2.05 0.17 -13.98
N VAL A 14 1.93 0.79 -12.81
CA VAL A 14 2.78 0.51 -11.65
C VAL A 14 1.95 0.14 -10.43
N ILE A 15 2.50 -0.74 -9.61
CA ILE A 15 2.03 -1.02 -8.26
C ILE A 15 2.73 -0.06 -7.30
N LEU A 16 2.03 0.37 -6.25
CA LEU A 16 2.58 1.23 -5.21
C LEU A 16 3.02 0.38 -4.01
N GLY A 17 4.33 0.26 -3.84
CA GLY A 17 4.96 -0.46 -2.74
C GLY A 17 5.38 0.46 -1.60
N ASP A 18 5.63 -0.16 -0.45
CA ASP A 18 6.25 0.48 0.71
C ASP A 18 7.80 0.55 0.58
N PRO A 19 8.51 1.17 1.54
CA PRO A 19 9.96 1.23 1.54
C PRO A 19 10.68 -0.13 1.59
N ALA A 20 10.02 -1.23 1.95
CA ALA A 20 10.65 -2.53 2.05
C ALA A 20 10.73 -3.29 0.72
N TYR A 21 10.02 -2.84 -0.33
CA TYR A 21 10.14 -3.45 -1.66
C TYR A 21 11.33 -2.88 -2.46
N PRO A 22 11.85 -3.59 -3.47
CA PRO A 22 12.78 -3.00 -4.45
C PRO A 22 12.06 -2.01 -5.36
N LEU A 23 12.79 -1.04 -5.91
CA LEU A 23 12.27 -0.16 -6.97
C LEU A 23 12.39 -0.88 -8.33
N MET A 24 11.27 -1.11 -9.01
CA MET A 24 11.17 -1.82 -10.30
C MET A 24 10.32 -1.00 -11.29
N PRO A 25 10.44 -1.20 -12.62
CA PRO A 25 9.66 -0.42 -13.60
C PRO A 25 8.14 -0.55 -13.44
N TRP A 26 7.69 -1.62 -12.79
CA TRP A 26 6.29 -1.89 -12.46
C TRP A 26 5.97 -1.73 -10.97
N LEU A 27 6.94 -1.33 -10.12
CA LEU A 27 6.77 -1.18 -8.67
C LEU A 27 7.43 0.12 -8.19
N MET A 28 6.60 1.12 -7.92
CA MET A 28 7.03 2.41 -7.38
C MET A 28 7.02 2.39 -5.86
N LYS A 29 8.02 3.03 -5.25
CA LYS A 29 8.18 3.10 -3.80
C LYS A 29 8.64 4.49 -3.38
N PRO A 30 8.39 4.91 -2.12
CA PRO A 30 8.81 6.22 -1.64
C PRO A 30 10.33 6.38 -1.67
N TYR A 31 10.77 7.63 -1.72
CA TYR A 31 12.15 8.01 -1.41
C TYR A 31 12.43 7.81 0.08
N THR A 32 13.66 7.45 0.41
CA THR A 32 14.13 7.18 1.78
C THR A 32 15.46 7.88 2.02
N GLY A 33 15.77 8.23 3.27
CA GLY A 33 17.00 8.95 3.63
C GLY A 33 16.76 10.46 3.70
N ALA A 34 17.73 11.26 3.28
CA ALA A 34 17.57 12.72 3.21
C ALA A 34 16.60 13.10 2.08
N LEU A 35 15.47 13.72 2.46
CA LEU A 35 14.43 14.15 1.55
C LEU A 35 14.53 15.66 1.32
N ASP A 36 14.44 16.05 0.06
CA ASP A 36 14.15 17.43 -0.33
C ASP A 36 12.63 17.58 -0.52
N SER A 37 12.16 18.82 -0.65
CA SER A 37 10.72 19.14 -0.77
C SER A 37 10.03 18.36 -1.91
N ASP A 38 10.75 18.07 -2.98
CA ASP A 38 10.20 17.37 -4.15
C ASP A 38 9.98 15.89 -3.87
N LYS A 39 10.95 15.26 -3.20
CA LYS A 39 10.82 13.88 -2.72
C LYS A 39 9.74 13.76 -1.66
N GLU A 40 9.58 14.75 -0.79
CA GLU A 40 8.49 14.80 0.19
C GLU A 40 7.13 14.87 -0.49
N LEU A 41 6.98 15.75 -1.50
CA LEU A 41 5.74 15.85 -2.27
C LEU A 41 5.40 14.54 -2.99
N PHE A 42 6.39 13.90 -3.61
CA PHE A 42 6.20 12.58 -4.22
C PHE A 42 5.76 11.54 -3.19
N ASN A 43 6.44 11.46 -2.05
CA ASN A 43 6.08 10.54 -0.97
C ASN A 43 4.67 10.80 -0.45
N TYR A 44 4.28 12.07 -0.29
CA TYR A 44 2.93 12.45 0.12
C TYR A 44 1.87 11.96 -0.87
N ARG A 45 2.06 12.21 -2.17
CA ARG A 45 1.12 11.75 -3.20
C ARG A 45 1.04 10.23 -3.26
N LEU A 46 2.19 9.55 -3.17
CA LEU A 46 2.25 8.09 -3.12
C LEU A 46 1.48 7.53 -1.91
N SER A 47 1.68 8.11 -0.73
CA SER A 47 0.97 7.74 0.49
C SER A 47 -0.53 8.00 0.37
N LYS A 48 -0.94 9.16 -0.17
CA LYS A 48 -2.35 9.48 -0.47
C LYS A 48 -3.00 8.43 -1.36
N CYS A 49 -2.31 7.97 -2.41
CA CYS A 49 -2.84 6.89 -3.26
C CYS A 49 -2.95 5.56 -2.51
N ARG A 50 -2.02 5.28 -1.59
CA ARG A 50 -2.04 4.05 -0.76
C ARG A 50 -3.09 4.08 0.35
N MET A 51 -3.56 5.25 0.79
CA MET A 51 -4.58 5.36 1.85
C MET A 51 -5.83 4.50 1.57
N VAL A 52 -6.26 4.41 0.32
CA VAL A 52 -7.46 3.62 -0.04
C VAL A 52 -7.27 2.14 0.31
N VAL A 53 -6.11 1.57 -0.03
CA VAL A 53 -5.82 0.16 0.25
C VAL A 53 -5.50 -0.06 1.73
N GLU A 54 -4.87 0.92 2.38
CA GLU A 54 -4.61 0.88 3.83
C GLU A 54 -5.91 0.85 4.62
N CYS A 55 -6.86 1.75 4.33
CA CYS A 55 -8.18 1.75 4.96
C CYS A 55 -8.97 0.45 4.70
N ALA A 56 -8.87 -0.12 3.49
CA ALA A 56 -9.52 -1.40 3.19
C ALA A 56 -8.95 -2.54 4.06
N PHE A 57 -7.63 -2.62 4.20
CA PHE A 57 -6.99 -3.62 5.05
C PHE A 57 -7.25 -3.38 6.55
N GLU A 58 -7.32 -2.14 7.00
CA GLU A 58 -7.71 -1.79 8.38
C GLU A 58 -9.11 -2.29 8.70
N ARG A 59 -10.08 -2.03 7.82
CA ARG A 59 -11.46 -2.53 7.96
C ARG A 59 -11.53 -4.05 7.92
N LEU A 60 -10.80 -4.68 7.00
CA LEU A 60 -10.69 -6.14 6.93
C LEU A 60 -10.17 -6.72 8.25
N LYS A 61 -9.08 -6.18 8.80
CA LYS A 61 -8.51 -6.65 10.07
C LYS A 61 -9.46 -6.38 11.26
N GLY A 62 -10.14 -5.24 11.27
CA GLY A 62 -11.13 -4.86 12.28
C GLY A 62 -12.30 -5.83 12.37
N CYS A 63 -12.87 -6.19 11.22
CA CYS A 63 -13.99 -7.12 11.14
C CYS A 63 -13.56 -8.58 11.33
N TRP A 64 -12.48 -9.02 10.67
CA TRP A 64 -11.98 -10.40 10.66
C TRP A 64 -10.71 -10.53 11.51
N ARG A 65 -10.84 -10.34 12.82
CA ARG A 65 -9.73 -10.33 13.79
C ARG A 65 -8.92 -11.62 13.86
N SER A 66 -9.45 -12.74 13.36
CA SER A 66 -8.70 -13.99 13.22
C SER A 66 -7.44 -13.83 12.36
N LEU A 67 -7.38 -12.79 11.52
CA LEU A 67 -6.20 -12.42 10.73
C LEU A 67 -5.08 -11.76 11.57
N LEU A 68 -5.41 -11.31 12.79
CA LEU A 68 -4.50 -10.61 13.69
C LEU A 68 -3.99 -11.49 14.83
N THR A 69 -4.57 -12.67 15.02
CA THR A 69 -4.20 -13.60 16.09
C THR A 69 -3.39 -14.76 15.55
N ARG A 70 -2.76 -15.53 16.45
CA ARG A 70 -2.26 -16.85 16.07
C ARG A 70 -3.40 -17.71 15.56
N SER A 71 -3.14 -18.41 14.46
CA SER A 71 -4.07 -19.37 13.88
C SER A 71 -3.62 -20.77 14.28
N ASP A 72 -4.52 -21.55 14.87
CA ASP A 72 -4.30 -22.97 15.16
C ASP A 72 -4.64 -23.87 13.97
N LEU A 73 -4.85 -23.27 12.79
CA LEU A 73 -5.15 -23.99 11.56
C LEU A 73 -3.86 -24.49 10.91
N SER A 74 -3.98 -25.57 10.13
CA SER A 74 -2.91 -26.00 9.23
C SER A 74 -2.55 -24.86 8.27
N GLU A 75 -1.25 -24.69 7.99
CA GLU A 75 -0.72 -23.73 7.02
C GLU A 75 -1.42 -23.82 5.65
N THR A 76 -1.82 -25.03 5.25
CA THR A 76 -2.56 -25.29 4.01
C THR A 76 -3.93 -24.62 3.95
N ASN A 77 -4.55 -24.35 5.10
CA ASN A 77 -5.86 -23.70 5.21
C ASN A 77 -5.77 -22.17 5.31
N ILE A 78 -4.59 -21.62 5.64
CA ILE A 78 -4.42 -20.17 5.83
C ILE A 78 -4.83 -19.37 4.58
N PRO A 79 -4.43 -19.72 3.34
CA PRO A 79 -4.87 -19.00 2.16
C PRO A 79 -6.39 -19.02 1.97
N ILE A 80 -7.04 -20.14 2.33
CA ILE A 80 -8.50 -20.31 2.21
C ILE A 80 -9.21 -19.37 3.20
N VAL A 81 -8.73 -19.28 4.44
CA VAL A 81 -9.29 -18.38 5.45
C VAL A 81 -9.11 -16.92 5.04
N ILE A 82 -7.92 -16.54 4.57
CA ILE A 82 -7.66 -15.17 4.09
C ILE A 82 -8.61 -14.84 2.93
N ALA A 83 -8.74 -15.72 1.95
CA ALA A 83 -9.64 -15.54 0.81
C ALA A 83 -11.10 -15.40 1.26
N ALA A 84 -11.56 -16.25 2.20
CA ALA A 84 -12.90 -16.17 2.75
C ALA A 84 -13.15 -14.84 3.47
N CYS A 85 -12.20 -14.33 4.25
CA CYS A 85 -12.29 -13.02 4.89
C CYS A 85 -12.43 -11.90 3.86
N CYS A 86 -11.62 -11.93 2.79
CA CYS A 86 -11.70 -10.95 1.69
C CYS A 86 -13.07 -10.99 0.97
N VAL A 87 -13.59 -12.19 0.67
CA VAL A 87 -14.89 -12.35 0.02
C VAL A 87 -16.02 -11.82 0.89
N LEU A 88 -16.02 -12.18 2.17
CA LEU A 88 -17.03 -11.72 3.13
C LEU A 88 -16.93 -10.20 3.36
N HIS A 89 -15.72 -9.64 3.41
CA HIS A 89 -15.50 -8.20 3.47
C HIS A 89 -16.11 -7.48 2.28
N ASN A 90 -15.79 -7.90 1.07
CA ASN A 90 -16.34 -7.29 -0.14
C ASN A 90 -17.87 -7.39 -0.18
N LEU A 91 -18.44 -8.49 0.33
CA LEU A 91 -19.90 -8.61 0.47
C LEU A 91 -20.47 -7.58 1.45
N CYS A 92 -19.87 -7.41 2.62
CA CYS A 92 -20.29 -6.39 3.60
C CYS A 92 -20.18 -4.98 3.02
N GLU A 93 -19.07 -4.64 2.35
CA GLU A 93 -18.88 -3.35 1.68
C GLU A 93 -19.95 -3.13 0.60
N SER A 94 -20.24 -4.14 -0.22
CA SER A 94 -21.27 -4.05 -1.28
C SER A 94 -22.69 -3.82 -0.74
N LYS A 95 -22.95 -4.26 0.48
CA LYS A 95 -24.22 -4.07 1.19
C LYS A 95 -24.28 -2.78 2.00
N GLY A 96 -23.18 -2.02 2.07
CA GLY A 96 -23.09 -0.81 2.89
C GLY A 96 -23.16 -1.09 4.39
N GLU A 97 -22.70 -2.27 4.83
CA GLU A 97 -22.68 -2.62 6.25
C GLU A 97 -21.81 -1.64 7.05
N THR A 98 -22.31 -1.22 8.21
CA THR A 98 -21.62 -0.24 9.05
C THR A 98 -20.37 -0.85 9.69
N PHE A 99 -19.25 -0.15 9.57
CA PHE A 99 -18.04 -0.49 10.33
C PHE A 99 -18.08 0.15 11.71
N MET A 100 -17.99 -0.66 12.76
CA MET A 100 -18.04 -0.18 14.14
C MET A 100 -16.68 0.34 14.58
N ALA A 101 -16.59 1.57 15.08
CA ALA A 101 -15.33 2.17 15.55
C ALA A 101 -14.61 1.34 16.62
N GLY A 102 -15.34 0.64 17.50
CA GLY A 102 -14.75 -0.26 18.49
C GLY A 102 -14.00 -1.45 17.89
N TRP A 103 -14.22 -1.77 16.61
CA TRP A 103 -13.52 -2.85 15.94
C TRP A 103 -12.07 -2.48 15.58
N GLU A 104 -11.84 -1.23 15.20
CA GLU A 104 -10.50 -0.71 14.95
C GLU A 104 -9.65 -0.73 16.23
N VAL A 105 -10.22 -0.29 17.36
CA VAL A 105 -9.54 -0.28 18.65
C VAL A 105 -9.07 -1.68 19.05
N GLU A 106 -9.96 -2.67 18.94
CA GLU A 106 -9.60 -4.05 19.28
C GLU A 106 -8.59 -4.66 18.29
N ALA A 107 -8.71 -4.36 17.00
CA ALA A 107 -7.72 -4.78 16.01
C ALA A 107 -6.33 -4.21 16.30
N ASN A 108 -6.25 -2.92 16.66
CA ASN A 108 -4.99 -2.28 17.03
C ASN A 108 -4.39 -2.90 18.30
N ARG A 109 -5.23 -3.27 19.27
CA ARG A 109 -4.79 -4.01 20.47
C ARG A 109 -4.17 -5.36 20.10
N LEU A 110 -4.86 -6.17 19.30
CA LEU A 110 -4.37 -7.48 18.87
C LEU A 110 -3.10 -7.37 18.02
N ALA A 111 -3.01 -6.38 17.14
CA ALA A 111 -1.81 -6.14 16.33
C ALA A 111 -0.59 -5.77 17.18
N ALA A 112 -0.79 -5.12 18.33
CA ALA A 112 0.30 -4.79 19.25
C ALA A 112 0.86 -6.03 19.98
N ASP A 113 0.04 -7.06 20.21
CA ASP A 113 0.48 -8.32 20.80
C ASP A 113 1.32 -9.18 19.83
N TYR A 114 1.12 -8.98 18.51
CA TYR A 114 1.79 -9.72 17.45
C TYR A 114 2.51 -8.79 16.47
N THR A 115 3.50 -8.05 16.99
CA THR A 115 4.29 -7.12 16.18
C THR A 115 4.98 -7.83 15.02
N GLN A 116 4.76 -7.29 13.82
CA GLN A 116 5.44 -7.78 12.62
C GLN A 116 6.92 -7.37 12.67
N PRO A 117 7.83 -8.16 12.06
CA PRO A 117 9.24 -7.79 11.97
C PRO A 117 9.45 -6.43 11.32
N ASP A 118 10.49 -5.70 11.74
CA ASP A 118 10.85 -4.43 11.12
C ASP A 118 11.21 -4.63 9.63
N THR A 119 10.40 -4.02 8.76
CA THR A 119 10.57 -4.10 7.32
C THR A 119 11.55 -3.01 6.86
N ARG A 120 12.85 -3.33 6.99
CA ARG A 120 13.93 -2.40 6.60
C ARG A 120 13.82 -1.98 5.14
N ALA A 121 14.13 -0.71 4.87
CA ALA A 121 14.07 -0.18 3.53
C ALA A 121 15.07 -0.85 2.58
N ILE A 122 14.58 -1.44 1.48
CA ILE A 122 15.42 -2.03 0.43
C ILE A 122 15.92 -0.93 -0.52
N ARG A 123 17.25 -0.78 -0.66
CA ARG A 123 17.85 0.22 -1.57
C ARG A 123 17.99 -0.26 -3.02
N ARG A 124 17.66 -1.51 -3.32
CA ARG A 124 17.75 -2.08 -4.67
C ARG A 124 16.81 -1.33 -5.62
N ALA A 125 17.36 -0.85 -6.74
CA ALA A 125 16.63 -0.12 -7.76
C ALA A 125 17.10 -0.50 -9.16
N GLN A 126 16.17 -0.67 -10.10
CA GLN A 126 16.48 -0.79 -11.52
C GLN A 126 16.61 0.59 -12.18
N ARG A 127 17.48 0.70 -13.19
CA ARG A 127 17.77 1.98 -13.85
C ARG A 127 16.52 2.61 -14.46
N ASP A 128 15.74 1.85 -15.20
CA ASP A 128 14.50 2.35 -15.84
C ASP A 128 13.46 2.80 -14.81
N ALA A 129 13.42 2.12 -13.66
CA ALA A 129 12.53 2.46 -12.56
C ALA A 129 12.88 3.80 -11.91
N LEU A 130 14.18 4.17 -11.90
CA LEU A 130 14.62 5.49 -11.46
C LEU A 130 14.07 6.57 -12.41
N HIS A 131 14.19 6.37 -13.73
CA HIS A 131 13.68 7.34 -14.71
C HIS A 131 12.16 7.52 -14.58
N ILE A 132 11.41 6.44 -14.41
CA ILE A 132 9.95 6.51 -14.18
C ILE A 132 9.64 7.30 -12.91
N ARG A 133 10.33 7.01 -11.81
CA ARG A 133 10.08 7.68 -10.53
C ARG A 133 10.45 9.16 -10.58
N GLU A 134 11.57 9.52 -11.20
CA GLU A 134 11.98 10.92 -11.37
C GLU A 134 10.98 11.68 -12.25
N ALA A 135 10.51 11.08 -13.36
CA ALA A 135 9.49 11.70 -14.21
C ALA A 135 8.18 11.97 -13.44
N LEU A 136 7.71 10.99 -12.65
CA LEU A 136 6.55 11.15 -11.79
C LEU A 136 6.76 12.26 -10.75
N LYS A 137 7.91 12.28 -10.08
CA LYS A 137 8.27 13.33 -9.11
C LYS A 137 8.20 14.72 -9.74
N THR A 138 8.79 14.90 -10.92
CA THR A 138 8.76 16.19 -11.63
C THR A 138 7.34 16.59 -12.04
N SER A 139 6.51 15.67 -12.53
CA SER A 139 5.11 16.00 -12.87
C SER A 139 4.28 16.47 -11.68
N PHE A 140 4.54 15.94 -10.48
CA PHE A 140 3.79 16.34 -9.29
C PHE A 140 4.09 17.76 -8.84
N GLN A 141 5.26 18.30 -9.20
CA GLN A 141 5.59 19.71 -9.00
C GLN A 141 4.82 20.60 -9.96
N THR A 142 4.75 20.23 -11.23
CA THR A 142 4.04 21.03 -12.25
C THR A 142 2.54 21.10 -11.98
N ASP A 143 1.98 20.03 -11.41
CA ASP A 143 0.56 19.97 -11.00
C ASP A 143 0.21 20.82 -9.76
N GLN A 144 1.17 21.41 -9.05
CA GLN A 144 0.87 22.37 -7.96
C GLN A 144 0.66 23.81 -8.47
N GLY A 145 0.94 24.08 -9.75
CA GLY A 145 0.86 25.41 -10.36
C GLY A 145 -0.41 25.70 -11.17
N ASN A 146 -1.35 24.76 -11.24
CA ASN A 146 -2.66 24.90 -11.91
C ASN A 146 -3.79 24.64 -10.92
#